data_AF-A0A925N5Y3-F1
#
_entry.id   AF-A0A925N5Y3-F1
#
_cell.length_a   1.000
_cell.length_b   1.000
_cell.length_c   1.000
_cell.angle_alpha   90.00
_cell.angle_beta   90.00
_cell.angle_gamma   90.00
#
_symmetry.space_group_name_H-M   'P 1'
#
loop_
_entity.id
_entity.type
_entity.pdbx_description
1 polymer ?
#
loop_
_entity_poly.entity_id
_entity_poly.type
_entity_poly.pdbx_seq_one_letter_code
_entity_poly.pdbx_strand_id
1 'polypeptide(L)'
;MFDLFDSVYESNNARQRKAVNTLLDAGPGGLEGGLSTRKFESLTSTSRATASRELIALVSLGLLVTEGAGRSTRYRVNLEGWAA
;
A
#
# COMPACT_ATOMS: atom_id res chain seq x y z
N MET A 1 21.94 -10.14 -15.42
CA MET A 1 21.93 -8.94 -14.52
C MET A 1 20.71 -8.07 -14.78
N PHE A 2 20.30 -7.90 -16.05
CA PHE A 2 19.04 -7.24 -16.42
C PHE A 2 17.80 -7.99 -15.89
N ASP A 3 17.75 -9.32 -16.05
CA ASP A 3 16.56 -10.13 -15.75
C ASP A 3 16.12 -10.13 -14.27
N LEU A 4 17.09 -10.02 -13.34
CA LEU A 4 16.80 -10.02 -11.91
C LEU A 4 16.19 -8.68 -11.47
N PHE A 5 16.71 -7.57 -11.99
CA PHE A 5 16.22 -6.24 -11.63
C PHE A 5 14.79 -6.06 -12.14
N ASP A 6 14.52 -6.44 -13.38
CA ASP A 6 13.19 -6.34 -13.99
C ASP A 6 12.17 -7.22 -13.24
N SER A 7 12.55 -8.45 -12.87
CA SER A 7 11.69 -9.33 -12.08
C SER A 7 11.38 -8.77 -10.69
N VAL A 8 12.38 -8.22 -10.00
CA VAL A 8 12.17 -7.57 -8.70
C VAL A 8 11.28 -6.34 -8.85
N TYR A 9 11.52 -5.50 -9.85
CA TYR A 9 10.74 -4.31 -10.15
C TYR A 9 9.28 -4.65 -10.46
N GLU A 10 9.05 -5.64 -11.32
CA GLU A 10 7.70 -6.14 -11.62
C GLU A 10 7.02 -6.72 -10.39
N SER A 11 7.74 -7.47 -9.55
CA SER A 11 7.19 -8.02 -8.31
C SER A 11 6.77 -6.91 -7.33
N ASN A 12 7.57 -5.84 -7.20
CA ASN A 12 7.24 -4.68 -6.36
C ASN A 12 5.98 -4.00 -6.90
N ASN A 13 5.92 -3.75 -8.21
CA ASN A 13 4.76 -3.15 -8.86
C ASN A 13 3.52 -4.03 -8.73
N ALA A 14 3.63 -5.36 -8.83
CA ALA A 14 2.52 -6.27 -8.66
C ALA A 14 1.93 -6.21 -7.25
N ARG A 15 2.78 -6.16 -6.21
CA ARG A 15 2.34 -6.05 -4.82
C ARG A 15 1.70 -4.71 -4.50
N GLN A 16 2.32 -3.62 -4.97
CA GLN A 16 1.76 -2.27 -4.86
C GLN A 16 0.41 -2.16 -5.58
N ARG A 17 0.31 -2.63 -6.83
CA ARG A 17 -0.94 -2.69 -7.60
C ARG A 17 -2.01 -3.48 -6.86
N LYS A 18 -1.67 -4.66 -6.31
CA LYS A 18 -2.60 -5.47 -5.52
C LYS A 18 -3.15 -4.70 -4.32
N ALA A 19 -2.30 -4.01 -3.57
CA ALA A 19 -2.73 -3.23 -2.41
C ALA A 19 -3.63 -2.06 -2.77
N VAL A 20 -3.31 -1.32 -3.82
CA VAL A 20 -4.15 -0.22 -4.32
C VAL A 20 -5.49 -0.75 -4.83
N ASN A 21 -5.49 -1.80 -5.65
CA ASN A 21 -6.73 -2.41 -6.14
C ASN A 21 -7.61 -2.92 -4.99
N THR A 22 -7.03 -3.57 -3.99
CA THR A 22 -7.80 -4.02 -2.80
C THR A 22 -8.45 -2.86 -2.05
N LEU A 23 -7.78 -1.70 -1.97
CA LEU A 23 -8.38 -0.50 -1.39
C LEU A 23 -9.47 0.08 -2.29
N LEU A 24 -9.28 0.06 -3.60
CA LEU A 24 -10.26 0.51 -4.59
C LEU A 24 -11.52 -0.36 -4.59
N ASP A 25 -11.35 -1.68 -4.54
CA ASP A 25 -12.43 -2.67 -4.51
C ASP A 25 -13.27 -2.59 -3.22
N ALA A 26 -12.67 -2.13 -2.11
CA ALA A 26 -13.38 -1.87 -0.87
C ALA A 26 -14.29 -0.63 -0.95
N GLY A 27 -14.09 0.23 -1.95
CA GLY A 27 -14.85 1.46 -2.15
C GLY A 27 -14.50 2.61 -1.20
N PRO A 28 -15.29 3.70 -1.22
CA PRO A 28 -15.09 4.86 -0.35
C PRO A 28 -15.08 4.49 1.15
N GLY A 29 -14.14 5.04 1.91
CA GLY A 29 -13.86 4.64 3.29
C GLY A 29 -12.88 3.46 3.42
N GLY A 30 -12.65 2.73 2.33
CA GLY A 30 -11.62 1.70 2.21
C GLY A 30 -11.81 0.50 3.14
N LEU A 31 -10.70 -0.13 3.52
CA LEU A 31 -10.73 -1.26 4.45
C LEU A 31 -11.14 -0.80 5.85
N GLU A 32 -11.96 -1.59 6.56
CA GLU A 32 -12.33 -1.31 7.96
C GLU A 32 -11.08 -1.08 8.82
N GLY A 33 -11.01 0.08 9.48
CA GLY A 33 -9.83 0.47 10.27
C GLY A 33 -8.58 0.80 9.45
N GLY A 34 -8.70 1.02 8.14
CA GLY A 34 -7.66 1.43 7.20
C GLY A 34 -6.66 0.34 6.81
N LEU A 35 -5.83 0.59 5.79
CA LEU A 35 -4.68 -0.25 5.48
C LEU A 35 -3.56 0.05 6.48
N SER A 36 -3.03 -0.98 7.13
CA SER A 36 -1.84 -0.86 7.99
C SER A 36 -0.66 -1.60 7.35
N THR A 37 0.56 -1.35 7.82
CA THR A 37 1.74 -2.12 7.38
C THR A 37 1.52 -3.61 7.57
N ARG A 38 0.90 -4.04 8.68
CA ARG A 38 0.59 -5.46 8.94
C ARG A 38 -0.42 -6.02 7.94
N LYS A 39 -1.46 -5.26 7.58
CA LYS A 39 -2.42 -5.71 6.54
C LYS A 39 -1.74 -5.81 5.17
N PHE A 40 -0.84 -4.90 4.84
CA PHE A 40 -0.04 -4.98 3.61
C PHE A 40 0.85 -6.24 3.62
N GLU A 41 1.58 -6.49 4.71
CA GLU A 41 2.37 -7.73 4.91
C GLU A 41 1.52 -8.98 4.62
N SER A 42 0.32 -9.06 5.19
CA SER A 42 -0.60 -10.19 4.97
C SER A 42 -1.13 -10.27 3.54
N LEU A 43 -1.38 -9.14 2.89
CA LEU A 43 -1.93 -9.09 1.53
C LEU A 43 -0.90 -9.52 0.47
N THR A 44 0.37 -9.15 0.68
CA THR A 44 1.44 -9.27 -0.32
C THR A 44 2.52 -10.28 0.05
N SER A 45 2.42 -10.90 1.23
CA SER A 45 3.37 -11.89 1.77
C SER A 45 4.81 -11.36 1.87
N THR A 46 4.97 -10.06 2.13
CA THR A 46 6.29 -9.43 2.29
C THR A 46 6.69 -9.23 3.74
N SER A 47 7.99 -9.05 3.98
CA SER A 47 8.49 -8.60 5.28
C SER A 47 7.92 -7.23 5.67
N ARG A 48 7.85 -6.94 6.98
CA ARG A 48 7.48 -5.61 7.50
C ARG A 48 8.32 -4.47 6.93
N ALA A 49 9.63 -4.68 6.80
CA ALA A 49 10.54 -3.67 6.27
C ALA A 49 10.23 -3.36 4.80
N THR A 50 9.96 -4.38 3.99
CA THR A 50 9.54 -4.24 2.58
C THR A 50 8.18 -3.56 2.49
N ALA A 51 7.18 -4.01 3.26
CA ALA A 51 5.85 -3.42 3.30
C ALA A 51 5.89 -1.93 3.64
N SER A 52 6.67 -1.55 4.67
CA SER A 52 6.85 -0.14 5.05
C SER A 52 7.43 0.70 3.91
N ARG A 53 8.49 0.21 3.25
CA ARG A 53 9.11 0.90 2.11
C ARG A 53 8.16 1.05 0.92
N GLU A 54 7.43 -0.01 0.57
CA GLU A 54 6.48 0.03 -0.55
C GLU A 54 5.31 0.98 -0.27
N LEU A 55 4.80 1.02 0.97
CA LEU A 55 3.76 1.97 1.38
C LEU A 55 4.26 3.42 1.34
N ILE A 56 5.48 3.69 1.80
CA ILE A 56 6.10 5.02 1.68
C ILE A 56 6.26 5.43 0.20
N ALA A 57 6.63 4.49 -0.67
CA ALA A 57 6.72 4.76 -2.11
C ALA A 57 5.35 5.09 -2.70
N LEU A 58 4.29 4.37 -2.33
CA LEU A 58 2.92 4.67 -2.76
C LEU A 58 2.43 6.05 -2.29
N VAL A 59 2.81 6.47 -1.07
CA VAL A 59 2.55 7.83 -0.57
C VAL A 59 3.35 8.87 -1.35
N SER A 60 4.62 8.61 -1.64
CA SER A 60 5.48 9.51 -2.42
C SER A 60 4.99 9.68 -3.86
N LEU A 61 4.34 8.66 -4.42
CA LEU A 61 3.66 8.72 -5.73
C LEU A 61 2.30 9.43 -5.68
N GLY A 62 1.83 9.84 -4.50
CA GLY A 62 0.54 10.49 -4.31
C GLY A 62 -0.66 9.56 -4.49
N LEU A 63 -0.46 8.24 -4.50
CA LEU A 63 -1.56 7.26 -4.63
C LEU A 63 -2.23 6.99 -3.29
N LEU A 64 -1.46 7.09 -2.20
CA LEU A 64 -1.96 6.92 -0.83
C LEU A 64 -1.64 8.15 0.02
N VAL A 65 -2.46 8.35 1.06
CA VAL A 65 -2.20 9.31 2.15
C VAL A 65 -2.12 8.56 3.48
N THR A 66 -1.38 9.14 4.43
CA THR A 66 -1.28 8.62 5.80
C THR A 66 -2.26 9.32 6.73
N GLU A 67 -2.88 8.56 7.61
CA GLU A 67 -3.70 9.05 8.71
C GLU A 67 -3.20 8.49 10.04
N GLY A 68 -3.23 9.31 11.09
CA GLY A 68 -2.67 8.95 12.39
C GLY A 68 -1.13 8.92 12.37
N ALA A 69 -0.54 8.38 13.45
CA ALA A 69 0.91 8.34 13.61
C ALA A 69 1.38 7.06 14.35
N GLY A 70 2.65 6.71 14.15
CA GLY A 70 3.29 5.57 14.82
C GLY A 70 2.54 4.25 14.56
N ARG A 71 2.19 3.52 15.63
CA ARG A 71 1.44 2.25 15.55
C ARG A 71 0.00 2.43 15.04
N SER A 72 -0.52 3.65 15.09
CA SER A 72 -1.86 4.00 14.60
C SER A 72 -1.86 4.51 13.16
N THR A 73 -0.71 4.52 12.47
CA THR A 73 -0.64 4.92 11.06
C THR A 73 -1.54 4.02 10.20
N ARG A 74 -2.39 4.64 9.40
CA ARG A 74 -3.23 4.01 8.38
C ARG A 74 -2.95 4.66 7.03
N TYR A 75 -3.08 3.87 5.99
CA TYR A 75 -2.94 4.29 4.61
C TYR A 75 -4.31 4.23 3.95
N ARG A 76 -4.67 5.29 3.22
CA ARG A 76 -5.92 5.42 2.49
C ARG A 76 -5.65 5.90 1.07
N VAL A 77 -6.61 5.65 0.17
CA VAL A 77 -6.53 6.10 -1.22
C VAL A 77 -6.57 7.63 -1.25
N ASN A 78 -5.64 8.23 -1.97
CA ASN A 78 -5.60 9.68 -2.18
C ASN A 78 -6.52 10.07 -3.35
N LEU A 79 -7.82 9.94 -3.14
CA LEU A 79 -8.85 10.37 -4.08
C LEU A 79 -9.91 11.17 -3.33
N GLU A 80 -10.45 12.20 -3.98
CA GLU A 80 -11.51 13.02 -3.40
C GLU A 80 -12.76 12.18 -3.11
N GLY A 81 -13.35 12.32 -1.92
CA GLY A 81 -14.49 11.53 -1.49
C GLY A 81 -14.19 10.08 -1.06
N TRP A 82 -12.92 9.68 -1.03
CA TRP A 82 -12.50 8.33 -0.61
C TRP A 82 -11.98 8.23 0.82
N ALA A 83 -11.53 9.34 1.40
CA ALA A 83 -11.21 9.43 2.82
C ALA A 83 -12.53 9.54 3.62
N ALA A 84 -12.70 8.66 4.62
CA ALA A 84 -13.82 8.69 5.57
C ALA A 84 -13.57 9.66 6.72
#